data_AF-A0A1F8SV89-F1
#
_entry.id   AF-A0A1F8SV89-F1
#
_cell.length_a   1.000
_cell.length_b   1.000
_cell.length_c   1.000
_cell.angle_alpha   90.00
_cell.angle_beta   90.00
_cell.angle_gamma   90.00
#
_symmetry.space_group_name_H-M   'P 1'
#
loop_
_entity.id
_entity.type
_entity.pdbx_description
1 polymer ?
#
loop_
_entity_poly.entity_id
_entity_poly.type
_entity_poly.pdbx_seq_one_letter_code
_entity_poly.pdbx_strand_id
1 'polypeptide(L)'
;MTLPSFIFGMLISTLYGAAFHLLLGGNFGRLIFYILVGWIGFWVGQMLAAKLNWTFISLGPLHLGLATLSSFLFLLVGYWLSLVDVARD
;
A
#
# COMPACT_ATOMS: atom_id res chain seq x y z
N MET A 1 -1.07 -18.10 3.48
CA MET A 1 -0.04 -17.57 2.54
C MET A 1 1.28 -18.30 2.79
N THR A 2 2.15 -18.42 1.79
CA THR A 2 3.51 -18.99 1.94
C THR A 2 4.53 -17.87 2.27
N LEU A 3 5.70 -18.23 2.81
CA LEU A 3 6.75 -17.25 3.11
C LEU A 3 7.25 -16.50 1.86
N PRO A 4 7.53 -17.15 0.70
CA PRO A 4 7.94 -16.43 -0.50
C PRO A 4 6.90 -15.41 -0.97
N SER A 5 5.61 -15.76 -0.93
CA SER A 5 4.54 -14.83 -1.32
C SER A 5 4.37 -13.68 -0.33
N PHE A 6 4.64 -13.91 0.95
CA PHE A 6 4.66 -12.83 1.95
C PHE A 6 5.78 -11.82 1.67
N ILE A 7 7.01 -12.32 1.47
CA ILE A 7 8.17 -11.47 1.14
C ILE A 7 7.92 -10.70 -0.16
N PHE A 8 7.38 -11.37 -1.18
CA PHE A 8 7.05 -10.71 -2.44
C PHE A 8 5.97 -9.64 -2.27
N GLY A 9 4.92 -9.90 -1.49
CA GLY A 9 3.91 -8.90 -1.13
C GLY A 9 4.52 -7.68 -0.45
N MET A 10 5.42 -7.87 0.52
CA MET A 10 6.15 -6.79 1.19
C MET A 10 7.01 -5.96 0.23
N LEU A 11 7.69 -6.62 -0.72
CA LEU A 11 8.47 -5.94 -1.75
C LEU A 11 7.58 -5.06 -2.64
N ILE A 12 6.47 -5.61 -3.14
CA ILE A 12 5.53 -4.90 -4.00
C ILE A 12 4.90 -3.71 -3.28
N SER A 13 4.42 -3.89 -2.05
CA SER A 13 3.81 -2.81 -1.27
C SER A 13 4.82 -1.71 -0.90
N THR A 14 6.09 -2.07 -0.68
CA THR A 14 7.18 -1.09 -0.50
C THR A 14 7.43 -0.30 -1.78
N LEU A 15 7.47 -0.97 -2.93
CA LEU A 15 7.63 -0.32 -4.23
C LEU A 15 6.49 0.66 -4.51
N TYR A 16 5.24 0.32 -4.16
CA TYR A 16 4.11 1.24 -4.31
C TYR A 16 4.29 2.50 -3.46
N GLY A 17 4.60 2.36 -2.17
CA GLY A 17 4.83 3.53 -1.30
C GLY A 17 6.03 4.38 -1.74
N ALA A 18 7.12 3.75 -2.15
CA ALA A 18 8.31 4.44 -2.64
C ALA A 18 8.07 5.14 -3.99
N ALA A 19 7.44 4.47 -4.96
CA ALA A 19 7.09 5.08 -6.23
C ALA A 19 6.11 6.25 -6.05
N PHE A 20 5.13 6.10 -5.16
CA PHE A 20 4.20 7.16 -4.83
C PHE A 20 4.89 8.37 -4.18
N HIS A 21 5.86 8.14 -3.29
CA HIS A 21 6.74 9.20 -2.77
C HIS A 21 7.53 9.90 -3.88
N LEU A 22 8.13 9.15 -4.79
CA LEU A 22 8.91 9.71 -5.90
C LEU A 22 8.05 10.59 -6.83
N LEU A 23 6.79 10.22 -7.06
CA LEU A 23 5.87 10.97 -7.91
C LEU A 23 5.36 12.27 -7.27
N LEU A 24 5.16 12.28 -5.95
CA LEU A 24 4.55 13.42 -5.23
C LEU A 24 5.58 14.28 -4.48
N GLY A 25 6.78 13.76 -4.26
CA GLY A 25 7.84 14.40 -3.49
C GLY A 25 7.57 14.44 -1.98
N GLY A 26 8.46 15.15 -1.28
CA GLY A 26 8.41 15.32 0.17
C GLY A 26 9.70 14.91 0.88
N ASN A 27 9.76 15.17 2.18
CA ASN A 27 10.90 14.80 3.01
C ASN A 27 11.00 13.28 3.27
N PHE A 28 12.09 12.84 3.91
CA PHE A 28 12.29 11.43 4.28
C PHE A 28 11.18 10.86 5.18
N GLY A 29 10.60 11.68 6.06
CA GLY A 29 9.46 11.28 6.89
C GLY A 29 8.24 10.89 6.05
N ARG A 30 7.96 11.62 4.97
CA ARG A 30 6.88 11.29 4.02
C ARG A 30 7.13 9.99 3.28
N LEU A 31 8.39 9.66 2.96
CA LEU A 31 8.73 8.36 2.35
C LEU A 31 8.36 7.20 3.29
N ILE A 32 8.81 7.27 4.54
CA ILE A 32 8.50 6.23 5.54
C ILE A 32 6.98 6.13 5.75
N PHE A 33 6.31 7.28 5.86
CA PHE A 33 4.86 7.33 6.00
C PHE A 33 4.14 6.64 4.82
N TYR A 34 4.48 6.97 3.57
CA TYR A 34 3.84 6.34 2.41
C TYR A 34 4.16 4.84 2.29
N ILE A 35 5.37 4.38 2.65
CA ILE A 35 5.67 2.94 2.71
C ILE A 35 4.73 2.22 3.69
N LEU A 36 4.58 2.75 4.91
CA LEU A 36 3.72 2.15 5.93
C LEU A 36 2.23 2.18 5.53
N VAL A 37 1.75 3.30 4.99
CA VAL A 37 0.37 3.42 4.48
C VAL A 37 0.12 2.45 3.32
N GLY A 38 1.09 2.36 2.39
CA GLY A 38 1.04 1.43 1.27
C GLY A 38 0.98 -0.03 1.71
N TRP A 39 1.72 -0.41 2.74
CA TRP A 39 1.65 -1.73 3.36
C TRP A 39 0.27 -2.03 3.94
N ILE A 40 -0.27 -1.10 4.74
CA ILE A 40 -1.60 -1.27 5.36
C ILE A 40 -2.65 -1.47 4.26
N GLY A 41 -2.70 -0.58 3.27
CA GLY A 41 -3.67 -0.69 2.18
C GLY A 41 -3.51 -1.98 1.37
N PHE A 42 -2.28 -2.40 1.09
CA PHE A 42 -2.01 -3.62 0.34
C PHE A 42 -2.51 -4.87 1.08
N TRP A 43 -2.16 -5.01 2.37
CA TRP A 43 -2.54 -6.18 3.15
C TRP A 43 -4.03 -6.20 3.50
N VAL A 44 -4.66 -5.03 3.69
CA VAL A 44 -6.13 -4.93 3.79
C VAL A 44 -6.80 -5.44 2.51
N GLY A 45 -6.33 -5.02 1.33
CA GLY A 45 -6.86 -5.49 0.05
C GLY A 45 -6.64 -6.98 -0.18
N GLN A 46 -5.47 -7.51 0.17
CA GLN A 46 -5.16 -8.94 0.12
C GLN A 46 -6.11 -9.77 1.00
N MET A 47 -6.36 -9.33 2.24
CA MET A 47 -7.29 -10.00 3.16
C MET A 47 -8.73 -9.91 2.67
N LEU A 48 -9.15 -8.77 2.15
CA LEU A 48 -10.48 -8.57 1.60
C LEU A 48 -10.70 -9.48 0.37
N ALA A 49 -9.70 -9.59 -0.50
CA ALA A 49 -9.78 -10.46 -1.68
C ALA A 49 -9.93 -11.92 -1.29
N ALA A 50 -9.14 -12.39 -0.31
CA ALA A 50 -9.24 -13.74 0.20
C ALA A 50 -10.62 -14.03 0.79
N LYS A 51 -11.21 -13.09 1.54
CA LYS A 51 -12.56 -13.23 2.11
C LYS A 51 -13.66 -13.26 1.04
N LEU A 52 -13.51 -12.47 -0.02
CA LEU A 52 -14.48 -12.36 -1.10
C LEU A 52 -14.26 -13.41 -2.22
N ASN A 53 -13.25 -14.28 -2.09
CA ASN A 53 -12.79 -15.18 -3.16
C ASN A 53 -12.46 -14.42 -4.47
N TRP A 54 -11.95 -13.20 -4.35
CA TRP A 54 -11.59 -12.35 -5.48
C TRP A 54 -10.24 -12.79 -6.07
N THR A 55 -10.26 -13.33 -7.29
CA THR A 55 -9.07 -13.94 -7.93
C THR A 55 -8.51 -13.13 -9.11
N PHE A 56 -9.07 -11.95 -9.38
CA PHE A 56 -8.58 -11.09 -10.47
C PHE A 56 -7.15 -10.62 -10.21
N ILE A 57 -6.26 -10.89 -11.19
CA ILE A 57 -4.82 -10.63 -11.11
C ILE A 57 -4.21 -11.27 -9.85
N SER A 58 -4.40 -12.57 -9.68
CA SER A 58 -3.71 -13.34 -8.63
C SER A 58 -2.38 -13.90 -9.15
N LEU A 59 -1.35 -13.85 -8.31
CA LEU A 59 -0.07 -14.53 -8.51
C LEU A 59 0.15 -15.51 -7.36
N GLY A 60 -0.11 -16.80 -7.62
CA GLY A 60 -0.15 -17.81 -6.56
C GLY A 60 -1.16 -17.41 -5.47
N PRO A 61 -0.78 -17.42 -4.17
CA PRO A 61 -1.67 -17.04 -3.09
C PRO A 61 -1.82 -15.52 -2.89
N LEU A 62 -1.20 -14.69 -3.74
CA LEU A 62 -1.24 -13.24 -3.65
C LEU A 62 -2.29 -12.67 -4.62
N HIS A 63 -3.30 -11.98 -4.11
CA HIS A 63 -4.38 -11.34 -4.86
C HIS A 63 -3.98 -9.91 -5.25
N LEU A 64 -3.02 -9.79 -6.17
CA LEU A 64 -2.41 -8.51 -6.55
C LEU A 64 -3.44 -7.48 -7.02
N GLY A 65 -4.46 -7.87 -7.79
CA GLY A 65 -5.46 -6.91 -8.29
C GLY A 65 -6.08 -6.04 -7.19
N LEU A 66 -6.71 -6.68 -6.20
CA LEU A 66 -7.38 -5.94 -5.11
C LEU A 66 -6.37 -5.38 -4.10
N ALA A 67 -5.26 -6.08 -3.84
CA ALA A 67 -4.21 -5.59 -2.97
C ALA A 67 -3.60 -4.27 -3.50
N THR A 68 -3.33 -4.20 -4.82
CA THR A 68 -2.85 -2.99 -5.48
C THR A 68 -3.89 -1.87 -5.42
N LEU A 69 -5.15 -2.13 -5.80
CA LEU A 69 -6.21 -1.12 -5.77
C LEU A 69 -6.38 -0.52 -4.36
N SER A 70 -6.43 -1.37 -3.34
CA SER A 70 -6.54 -0.95 -1.94
C SER A 70 -5.29 -0.19 -1.47
N SER A 71 -4.09 -0.61 -1.86
CA SER A 71 -2.84 0.11 -1.54
C SER A 71 -2.85 1.53 -2.09
N PHE A 72 -3.22 1.72 -3.36
CA PHE A 72 -3.33 3.05 -3.95
C PHE A 72 -4.43 3.90 -3.32
N LEU A 73 -5.58 3.31 -2.97
CA LEU A 73 -6.63 4.02 -2.25
C LEU A 73 -6.13 4.56 -0.90
N PHE A 74 -5.44 3.72 -0.11
CA PHE A 74 -4.84 4.14 1.16
C PHE A 74 -3.76 5.20 0.96
N LEU A 75 -2.90 5.06 -0.05
CA LEU A 75 -1.87 6.06 -0.36
C LEU A 75 -2.48 7.42 -0.73
N LEU A 76 -3.58 7.44 -1.50
CA LEU A 76 -4.29 8.68 -1.81
C LEU A 76 -4.88 9.34 -0.56
N VAL A 77 -5.50 8.56 0.34
CA VAL A 77 -5.98 9.07 1.63
C VAL A 77 -4.83 9.55 2.50
N GLY A 78 -3.74 8.80 2.56
CA GLY A 78 -2.53 9.18 3.29
C GLY A 78 -1.90 10.46 2.74
N TYR A 79 -1.85 10.63 1.42
CA TYR A 79 -1.42 11.86 0.78
C TYR A 79 -2.27 13.03 1.22
N TRP A 80 -3.60 12.90 1.14
CA TRP A 80 -4.51 13.95 1.57
C TRP A 80 -4.28 14.33 3.05
N LEU A 81 -4.12 13.35 3.94
CA LEU A 81 -3.78 13.59 5.35
C LEU A 81 -2.43 14.31 5.51
N SER A 82 -1.44 13.98 4.68
CA SER A 82 -0.11 14.60 4.73
C SER A 82 -0.12 16.07 4.29
N LEU A 83 -1.19 16.55 3.67
CA LEU A 83 -1.35 17.96 3.30
C LEU A 83 -1.96 18.81 4.41
N VAL A 84 -2.49 18.20 5.47
CA VAL A 84 -3.09 18.93 6.59
C VAL A 84 -1.96 19.54 7.44
N ASP A 85 -1.86 20.87 7.43
CA ASP A 85 -1.00 21.58 8.37
C ASP A 85 -1.58 21.47 9.77
N VAL A 86 -0.84 20.81 10.67
CA VAL A 86 -1.14 20.83 12.09
C VAL A 86 -0.65 22.18 12.62
N ALA A 87 -1.57 23.13 12.78
CA ALA A 87 -1.31 24.37 13.50
C ALA A 87 -0.72 24.01 14.87
N ARG A 88 0.53 24.41 15.09
CA ARG A 88 1.18 24.31 16.40
C ARG A 88 0.93 25.64 17.09
N ASP A 89 -0.04 25.65 17.98
CA ASP A 89 -0.30 26.75 18.94
C ASP A 89 0.80 26.83 20.00
#